data_AF-A0A651EZF7-F1
#
_entry.id   AF-A0A651EZF7-F1
#
_cell.length_a   1.000
_cell.length_b   1.000
_cell.length_c   1.000
_cell.angle_alpha   90.00
_cell.angle_beta   90.00
_cell.angle_gamma   90.00
#
_symmetry.space_group_name_H-M   'P 1'
#
loop_
_entity.id
_entity.type
_entity.pdbx_description
1 polymer ?
#
loop_
_entity_poly.entity_id
_entity_poly.type
_entity_poly.pdbx_seq_one_letter_code
_entity_poly.pdbx_strand_id
1 'polypeptide(L)'
;MQKAILRWILIGIAVLLVGPVVGWFFRLIPSIDGGSGVTPLVSLSAPAGIGFGVAGLLLAGAIGFLAARLVGYRDGLVCMGLAFAWACWSTGSVTDLVRVTGSVPVFRLAAEGAILGLVAAGLAVLIVRLARDHDEPMAGDAPLASVSSLVAIATAALGALVAGWVVARSELVGQTLWAAIAGGVLGGVLARVAQPNCSAAATTIGVPIVAAVGILVGEALTTGGNLAQAIYAGATTPLMRIMPIDWIAGMLLGLPIGISWGGSLVERHVHEGPGKPAGIASPGA
;
A
#
# COMPACT_ATOMS: atom_id res chain seq x y z
N MET A 1 -3.30 28.46 -7.28
CA MET A 1 -1.91 28.32 -7.76
C MET A 1 -0.94 27.91 -6.63
N GLN A 2 -0.91 28.60 -5.49
CA GLN A 2 -0.01 28.28 -4.35
C GLN A 2 -0.07 26.82 -3.87
N LYS A 3 -1.28 26.26 -3.63
CA LYS A 3 -1.44 24.86 -3.22
C LYS A 3 -0.81 23.86 -4.20
N ALA A 4 -0.93 24.13 -5.51
CA ALA A 4 -0.36 23.26 -6.54
C ALA A 4 1.18 23.30 -6.53
N ILE A 5 1.77 24.49 -6.36
CA ILE A 5 3.23 24.65 -6.21
C ILE A 5 3.71 23.90 -4.96
N LEU A 6 3.03 24.10 -3.83
CA LEU A 6 3.38 23.46 -2.57
C LEU A 6 3.33 21.93 -2.67
N ARG A 7 2.30 21.38 -3.30
CA ARG A 7 2.18 19.94 -3.57
C ARG A 7 3.39 19.40 -4.33
N TRP A 8 3.79 20.05 -5.43
CA TRP A 8 4.92 19.59 -6.23
C TRP A 8 6.26 19.72 -5.50
N ILE A 9 6.43 20.77 -4.69
CA ILE A 9 7.61 20.92 -3.82
C ILE A 9 7.67 19.76 -2.82
N LEU A 10 6.57 19.44 -2.15
CA LEU A 10 6.50 18.36 -1.16
C LEU A 10 6.77 16.98 -1.79
N ILE A 11 6.21 16.72 -2.98
CA ILE A 11 6.52 15.51 -3.77
C ILE A 11 8.02 15.46 -4.10
N GLY A 12 8.60 16.59 -4.54
CA GLY A 12 10.03 16.69 -4.82
C GLY A 12 10.89 16.40 -3.59
N ILE A 13 10.53 16.95 -2.43
CA ILE A 13 11.21 16.67 -1.14
C ILE A 13 11.07 15.20 -0.76
N ALA A 14 9.87 14.62 -0.88
CA ALA A 14 9.62 13.23 -0.55
C ALA A 14 10.46 12.28 -1.41
N VAL A 15 10.56 12.52 -2.71
CA VAL A 15 11.28 11.66 -3.65
C VAL A 15 12.79 11.90 -3.63
N LEU A 16 13.26 13.14 -3.57
CA LEU A 16 14.68 13.49 -3.77
C LEU A 16 15.48 13.64 -2.48
N LEU A 17 14.81 13.91 -1.34
CA LEU A 17 15.49 14.10 -0.06
C LEU A 17 15.13 13.01 0.94
N VAL A 18 13.84 12.87 1.25
CA VAL A 18 13.40 11.94 2.31
C VAL A 18 13.54 10.50 1.87
N GLY A 19 13.14 10.19 0.63
CA GLY A 19 13.22 8.87 0.04
C GLY A 19 14.62 8.24 0.09
N PRO A 20 15.67 8.89 -0.44
CA PRO A 20 17.04 8.38 -0.35
C PRO A 20 17.51 8.13 1.08
N VAL A 21 17.10 8.98 2.04
CA VAL A 21 17.43 8.78 3.47
C VAL A 21 16.71 7.54 4.00
N VAL A 22 15.43 7.36 3.69
CA VAL A 22 14.68 6.13 4.04
C VAL A 22 15.34 4.90 3.40
N GLY A 23 15.69 4.96 2.13
CA GLY A 23 16.41 3.88 1.44
C GLY A 23 17.77 3.58 2.06
N TRP A 24 18.48 4.61 2.59
CA TRP A 24 19.74 4.44 3.30
C TRP A 24 19.56 3.67 4.62
N PHE A 25 18.52 3.94 5.41
CA PHE A 25 18.20 3.17 6.62
C PHE A 25 18.08 1.67 6.34
N PHE A 26 17.45 1.29 5.23
CA PHE A 26 17.31 -0.12 4.86
C PHE A 26 18.62 -0.76 4.38
N ARG A 27 19.54 0.02 3.81
CA ARG A 27 20.90 -0.45 3.46
C ARG A 27 21.80 -0.64 4.68
N LEU A 28 21.47 -0.04 5.83
CA LEU A 28 22.19 -0.24 7.09
C LEU A 28 21.82 -1.57 7.78
N ILE A 29 20.81 -2.28 7.27
CA ILE A 29 20.41 -3.58 7.81
C ILE A 29 21.53 -4.59 7.49
N PRO A 30 22.17 -5.20 8.51
CA PRO A 30 23.29 -6.10 8.26
C PRO A 30 22.83 -7.39 7.56
N SER A 31 23.45 -7.70 6.43
CA SER A 31 23.31 -9.00 5.78
C SER A 31 24.32 -10.03 6.30
N ILE A 32 23.92 -11.30 6.26
CA ILE A 32 24.77 -12.44 6.62
C ILE A 32 25.97 -12.55 5.68
N ASP A 33 25.81 -12.14 4.41
CA ASP A 33 26.82 -12.20 3.36
C ASP A 33 27.38 -10.81 2.96
N GLY A 34 26.97 -9.75 3.65
CA GLY A 34 27.29 -8.36 3.28
C GLY A 34 26.56 -7.84 2.03
N GLY A 35 25.66 -8.63 1.44
CA GLY A 35 24.82 -8.23 0.31
C GLY A 35 23.63 -7.35 0.71
N SER A 36 22.85 -6.93 -0.29
CA SER A 36 21.60 -6.16 -0.10
C SER A 36 20.34 -7.05 -0.03
N GLY A 37 20.53 -8.38 -0.03
CA GLY A 37 19.47 -9.38 -0.07
C GLY A 37 18.74 -9.60 1.26
N VAL A 38 18.55 -8.55 2.07
CA VAL A 38 17.95 -8.66 3.41
C VAL A 38 16.61 -7.97 3.52
N THR A 39 15.84 -8.41 4.50
CA THR A 39 14.64 -7.73 4.97
C THR A 39 14.76 -7.45 6.47
N PRO A 40 13.97 -6.51 7.02
CA PRO A 40 13.97 -6.18 8.46
C PRO A 40 14.02 -7.38 9.43
N LEU A 41 13.19 -8.42 9.25
CA LEU A 41 13.22 -9.63 10.10
C LEU A 41 14.14 -10.73 9.59
N VAL A 42 14.54 -10.69 8.32
CA VAL A 42 15.48 -11.64 7.72
C VAL A 42 16.83 -10.94 7.53
N SER A 43 17.44 -10.60 8.65
CA SER A 43 18.74 -9.95 8.75
C SER A 43 19.58 -10.59 9.86
N LEU A 44 20.85 -10.17 9.99
CA LEU A 44 21.73 -10.67 11.06
C LEU A 44 21.19 -10.34 12.46
N SER A 45 20.44 -9.24 12.60
CA SER A 45 19.83 -8.78 13.84
C SER A 45 18.41 -8.29 13.58
N ALA A 46 17.44 -9.19 13.78
CA ALA A 46 16.01 -8.88 13.58
C ALA A 46 15.53 -7.63 14.37
N PRO A 47 15.93 -7.40 15.64
CA PRO A 47 15.57 -6.17 16.35
C PRO A 47 16.12 -4.90 15.69
N ALA A 48 17.35 -4.94 15.19
CA ALA A 48 17.95 -3.81 14.49
C ALA A 48 17.26 -3.55 13.15
N GLY A 49 16.98 -4.61 12.38
CA GLY A 49 16.28 -4.51 11.10
C GLY A 49 14.86 -3.95 11.25
N ILE A 50 14.09 -4.41 12.24
CA ILE A 50 12.79 -3.81 12.58
C ILE A 50 12.95 -2.36 13.03
N GLY A 51 13.95 -2.06 13.87
CA GLY A 51 14.23 -0.69 14.30
C GLY A 51 14.45 0.26 13.13
N PHE A 52 15.27 -0.14 12.15
CA PHE A 52 15.50 0.63 10.93
C PHE A 52 14.27 0.70 10.02
N GLY A 53 13.51 -0.40 9.88
CA GLY A 53 12.29 -0.42 9.10
C GLY A 53 11.21 0.52 9.64
N VAL A 54 11.01 0.51 10.97
CA VAL A 54 10.09 1.43 11.66
C VAL A 54 10.61 2.87 11.58
N ALA A 55 11.90 3.11 11.79
CA ALA A 55 12.47 4.46 11.67
C ALA A 55 12.27 5.03 10.25
N GLY A 56 12.49 4.22 9.20
CA GLY A 56 12.22 4.60 7.82
C GLY A 56 10.75 4.93 7.57
N LEU A 57 9.81 4.12 8.10
CA LEU A 57 8.38 4.40 8.03
C LEU A 57 7.98 5.68 8.77
N LEU A 58 8.53 5.93 9.96
CA LEU A 58 8.27 7.14 10.72
C LEU A 58 8.78 8.39 9.99
N LEU A 59 9.96 8.31 9.37
CA LEU A 59 10.53 9.39 8.57
C LEU A 59 9.68 9.68 7.32
N ALA A 60 9.26 8.64 6.60
CA ALA A 60 8.31 8.78 5.50
C ALA A 60 6.95 9.33 5.98
N GLY A 61 6.49 8.89 7.14
CA GLY A 61 5.28 9.38 7.80
C GLY A 61 5.36 10.85 8.17
N ALA A 62 6.54 11.36 8.56
CA ALA A 62 6.74 12.77 8.89
C ALA A 62 6.52 13.69 7.68
N ILE A 63 7.09 13.34 6.52
CA ILE A 63 6.84 14.11 5.28
C ILE A 63 5.40 13.96 4.80
N GLY A 64 4.81 12.75 4.94
CA GLY A 64 3.40 12.52 4.65
C GLY A 64 2.47 13.35 5.53
N PHE A 65 2.76 13.43 6.83
CA PHE A 65 2.00 14.25 7.77
C PHE A 65 2.10 15.75 7.45
N LEU A 66 3.31 16.24 7.15
CA LEU A 66 3.50 17.62 6.71
C LEU A 66 2.69 17.93 5.45
N ALA A 67 2.74 17.06 4.45
CA ALA A 67 1.98 17.22 3.22
C ALA A 67 0.46 17.14 3.44
N ALA A 68 0.01 16.25 4.34
CA ALA A 68 -1.39 16.13 4.72
C ALA A 68 -1.93 17.42 5.34
N ARG A 69 -1.15 18.04 6.23
CA ARG A 69 -1.50 19.31 6.88
C ARG A 69 -1.51 20.49 5.91
N LEU A 70 -0.65 20.47 4.90
CA LEU A 70 -0.46 21.62 4.01
C LEU A 70 -1.34 21.57 2.75
N VAL A 71 -1.68 20.37 2.28
CA VAL A 71 -2.37 20.18 0.99
C VAL A 71 -3.64 19.35 1.13
N GLY A 72 -3.58 18.22 1.83
CA GLY A 72 -4.71 17.30 2.06
C GLY A 72 -4.24 15.85 2.25
N TYR A 73 -5.08 14.97 2.81
CA TYR A 73 -4.63 13.62 3.21
C TYR A 73 -4.12 12.79 2.03
N ARG A 74 -4.69 12.97 0.84
CA ARG A 74 -4.31 12.22 -0.38
C ARG A 74 -2.85 12.49 -0.74
N ASP A 75 -2.46 13.76 -0.76
CA ASP A 75 -1.08 14.17 -1.01
C ASP A 75 -0.15 13.71 0.12
N GLY A 76 -0.64 13.67 1.36
CA GLY A 76 0.09 13.11 2.49
C GLY A 76 0.43 11.63 2.33
N LEU A 77 -0.56 10.81 1.98
CA LEU A 77 -0.37 9.38 1.71
C LEU A 77 0.56 9.14 0.53
N VAL A 78 0.41 9.92 -0.55
CA VAL A 78 1.29 9.83 -1.72
C VAL A 78 2.72 10.21 -1.37
N CYS A 79 2.95 11.31 -0.64
CA CYS A 79 4.30 11.70 -0.22
C CYS A 79 4.95 10.65 0.69
N MET A 80 4.19 10.08 1.64
CA MET A 80 4.65 8.98 2.47
C MET A 80 5.02 7.76 1.63
N GLY A 81 4.15 7.36 0.69
CA GLY A 81 4.38 6.22 -0.18
C GLY A 81 5.57 6.42 -1.12
N LEU A 82 5.74 7.61 -1.69
CA LEU A 82 6.86 7.94 -2.57
C LEU A 82 8.20 7.92 -1.82
N ALA A 83 8.23 8.46 -0.60
CA ALA A 83 9.42 8.38 0.25
C ALA A 83 9.72 6.92 0.63
N PHE A 84 8.68 6.16 1.01
CA PHE A 84 8.85 4.78 1.46
C PHE A 84 9.17 3.79 0.34
N ALA A 85 8.77 4.07 -0.91
CA ALA A 85 9.12 3.25 -2.07
C ALA A 85 10.65 3.08 -2.25
N TRP A 86 11.44 4.03 -1.76
CA TRP A 86 12.90 3.89 -1.74
C TRP A 86 13.42 2.73 -0.90
N ALA A 87 12.69 2.35 0.14
CA ALA A 87 13.03 1.17 0.91
C ALA A 87 12.87 -0.11 0.08
N CYS A 88 11.89 -0.17 -0.84
CA CYS A 88 11.66 -1.32 -1.71
C CYS A 88 12.86 -1.58 -2.64
N TRP A 89 13.51 -0.52 -3.16
CA TRP A 89 14.74 -0.65 -3.95
C TRP A 89 15.99 -1.00 -3.13
N SER A 90 15.91 -0.90 -1.81
CA SER A 90 17.02 -1.23 -0.90
C SER A 90 16.91 -2.64 -0.29
N THR A 91 15.79 -3.34 -0.49
CA THR A 91 15.56 -4.69 0.03
C THR A 91 15.72 -5.76 -1.05
N GLY A 92 16.06 -6.99 -0.62
CA GLY A 92 16.15 -8.15 -1.51
C GLY A 92 14.80 -8.72 -1.95
N SER A 93 14.84 -9.51 -3.02
CA SER A 93 13.72 -10.34 -3.46
C SER A 93 13.64 -11.66 -2.65
N VAL A 94 12.53 -12.38 -2.78
CA VAL A 94 12.40 -13.74 -2.21
C VAL A 94 13.48 -14.69 -2.74
N THR A 95 13.86 -14.57 -4.02
CA THR A 95 14.96 -15.35 -4.59
C THR A 95 16.29 -15.02 -3.93
N ASP A 96 16.57 -13.76 -3.65
CA ASP A 96 17.80 -13.37 -2.93
C ASP A 96 17.83 -13.96 -1.53
N LEU A 97 16.68 -13.96 -0.83
CA LEU A 97 16.57 -14.59 0.49
C LEU A 97 16.88 -16.09 0.42
N VAL A 98 16.28 -16.84 -0.52
CA VAL A 98 16.55 -18.28 -0.67
C VAL A 98 18.01 -18.57 -0.98
N ARG A 99 18.68 -17.71 -1.77
CA ARG A 99 20.10 -17.87 -2.06
C ARG A 99 20.96 -17.74 -0.80
N VAL A 100 20.62 -16.83 0.10
CA VAL A 100 21.38 -16.58 1.34
C VAL A 100 21.04 -17.59 2.45
N THR A 101 19.77 -17.92 2.64
CA THR A 101 19.30 -18.72 3.79
C THR A 101 19.04 -20.19 3.44
N GLY A 102 19.06 -20.57 2.16
CA GLY A 102 18.74 -21.91 1.68
C GLY A 102 17.25 -22.31 1.77
N SER A 103 16.41 -21.45 2.36
CA SER A 103 14.97 -21.68 2.55
C SER A 103 14.24 -20.35 2.71
N VAL A 104 12.97 -20.27 2.28
CA VAL A 104 12.18 -19.04 2.50
C VAL A 104 11.68 -19.02 3.95
N PRO A 105 12.02 -18.01 4.76
CA PRO A 105 11.48 -17.90 6.10
C PRO A 105 10.08 -17.26 6.06
N VAL A 106 9.10 -17.97 5.47
CA VAL A 106 7.76 -17.41 5.15
C VAL A 106 7.09 -16.79 6.36
N PHE A 107 7.10 -17.47 7.51
CA PHE A 107 6.52 -16.94 8.75
C PHE A 107 7.21 -15.66 9.24
N ARG A 108 8.52 -15.51 9.04
CA ARG A 108 9.23 -14.27 9.40
C ARG A 108 8.84 -13.14 8.47
N LEU A 109 8.72 -13.39 7.17
CA LEU A 109 8.26 -12.39 6.20
C LEU A 109 6.80 -11.98 6.46
N ALA A 110 5.93 -12.94 6.79
CA ALA A 110 4.55 -12.65 7.17
C ALA A 110 4.49 -11.79 8.46
N ALA A 111 5.31 -12.11 9.46
CA ALA A 111 5.42 -11.30 10.68
C ALA A 111 5.98 -9.90 10.40
N GLU A 112 6.93 -9.76 9.48
CA GLU A 112 7.49 -8.48 9.06
C GLU A 112 6.40 -7.61 8.42
N GLY A 113 5.64 -8.19 7.49
CA GLY A 113 4.49 -7.55 6.87
C GLY A 113 3.43 -7.13 7.88
N ALA A 114 3.17 -7.96 8.90
CA ALA A 114 2.22 -7.63 9.95
C ALA A 114 2.69 -6.44 10.80
N ILE A 115 3.96 -6.44 11.22
CA ILE A 115 4.53 -5.38 12.07
C ILE A 115 4.59 -4.06 11.30
N LEU A 116 5.24 -4.05 10.14
CA LEU A 116 5.41 -2.84 9.33
C LEU A 116 4.07 -2.37 8.76
N GLY A 117 3.21 -3.30 8.37
CA GLY A 117 1.86 -3.01 7.89
C GLY A 117 1.00 -2.35 8.95
N LEU A 118 1.06 -2.80 10.21
CA LEU A 118 0.34 -2.18 11.33
C LEU A 118 0.85 -0.77 11.61
N VAL A 119 2.17 -0.55 11.59
CA VAL A 119 2.76 0.80 11.75
C VAL A 119 2.32 1.72 10.61
N ALA A 120 2.42 1.26 9.36
CA ALA A 120 2.03 2.04 8.20
C ALA A 120 0.53 2.34 8.17
N ALA A 121 -0.33 1.38 8.52
CA ALA A 121 -1.77 1.58 8.66
C ALA A 121 -2.07 2.62 9.75
N GLY A 122 -1.39 2.53 10.91
CA GLY A 122 -1.53 3.51 11.99
C GLY A 122 -1.16 4.92 11.55
N LEU A 123 -0.05 5.10 10.84
CA LEU A 123 0.38 6.37 10.27
C LEU A 123 -0.59 6.90 9.20
N ALA A 124 -1.09 6.03 8.32
CA ALA A 124 -2.06 6.39 7.30
C ALA A 124 -3.39 6.85 7.93
N VAL A 125 -3.89 6.12 8.94
CA VAL A 125 -5.09 6.51 9.70
C VAL A 125 -4.87 7.85 10.41
N LEU A 126 -3.69 8.07 10.98
CA LEU A 126 -3.33 9.34 11.62
C LEU A 126 -3.34 10.50 10.61
N ILE A 127 -2.71 10.32 9.45
CA ILE A 127 -2.70 11.29 8.34
C ILE A 127 -4.14 11.63 7.92
N VAL A 128 -4.96 10.62 7.67
CA VAL A 128 -6.36 10.81 7.25
C VAL A 128 -7.16 11.56 8.31
N ARG A 129 -7.03 11.19 9.59
CA ARG A 129 -7.78 11.83 10.68
C ARG A 129 -7.39 13.27 10.91
N LEU A 130 -6.09 13.60 10.87
CA LEU A 130 -5.59 14.94 11.18
C LEU A 130 -5.75 15.92 10.01
N ALA A 131 -5.89 15.44 8.78
CA ALA A 131 -6.15 16.29 7.62
C ALA A 131 -7.64 16.45 7.28
N ARG A 132 -8.55 15.91 8.11
CA ARG A 132 -10.01 16.03 7.90
C ARG A 132 -10.50 17.47 7.75
N ASP A 133 -9.89 18.41 8.48
CA ASP A 133 -10.34 19.81 8.47
C ASP A 133 -10.05 20.53 7.14
N HIS A 134 -9.18 19.96 6.29
CA HIS A 134 -8.77 20.55 5.02
C HIS A 134 -9.52 20.01 3.80
N ASP A 135 -10.14 18.84 3.92
CA ASP A 135 -10.85 18.18 2.84
C ASP A 135 -12.36 18.28 3.05
N GLU A 136 -13.13 18.43 1.97
CA GLU A 136 -14.58 18.38 2.09
C GLU A 136 -15.00 17.04 2.72
N PRO A 137 -15.90 17.05 3.72
CA PRO A 137 -16.31 15.83 4.39
C PRO A 137 -16.83 14.85 3.34
N MET A 138 -16.08 13.77 3.13
CA MET A 138 -16.54 12.72 2.23
C MET A 138 -17.82 12.15 2.82
N ALA A 139 -18.87 12.03 2.00
CA ALA A 139 -20.12 11.41 2.41
C ALA A 139 -19.84 10.01 2.98
N GLY A 140 -20.16 9.83 4.27
CA GLY A 140 -19.96 8.59 5.00
C GLY A 140 -18.64 8.52 5.75
N ASP A 141 -18.68 8.95 7.02
CA ASP A 141 -17.62 8.75 7.99
C ASP A 141 -18.03 7.64 8.98
N ALA A 142 -18.37 6.46 8.43
CA ALA A 142 -18.75 5.31 9.24
C ALA A 142 -17.64 5.03 10.28
N PRO A 143 -17.99 4.69 11.54
CA PRO A 143 -17.01 4.34 12.57
C PRO A 143 -16.08 3.22 12.08
N LEU A 144 -14.80 3.26 12.49
CA LEU A 144 -13.84 2.21 12.12
C LEU A 144 -14.29 0.81 12.58
N ALA A 145 -15.05 0.72 13.67
CA ALA A 145 -15.58 -0.53 14.21
C ALA A 145 -16.94 -0.95 13.59
N SER A 146 -17.38 -0.30 12.51
CA SER A 146 -18.65 -0.65 11.85
C SER A 146 -18.50 -1.86 10.91
N VAL A 147 -19.61 -2.56 10.67
CA VAL A 147 -19.67 -3.64 9.65
C VAL A 147 -19.28 -3.12 8.26
N SER A 148 -19.67 -1.89 7.91
CA SER A 148 -19.25 -1.25 6.67
C SER A 148 -17.73 -1.10 6.57
N SER A 149 -17.06 -0.74 7.66
CA SER A 149 -15.59 -0.68 7.70
C SER A 149 -14.97 -2.07 7.52
N LEU A 150 -15.54 -3.12 8.12
CA LEU A 150 -15.08 -4.50 7.91
C LEU A 150 -15.22 -4.95 6.45
N VAL A 151 -16.35 -4.65 5.80
CA VAL A 151 -16.56 -4.96 4.38
C VAL A 151 -15.58 -4.19 3.50
N ALA A 152 -15.34 -2.91 3.79
CA ALA A 152 -14.35 -2.10 3.07
C ALA A 152 -12.92 -2.64 3.23
N ILE A 153 -12.53 -3.07 4.43
CA ILE A 153 -11.23 -3.70 4.70
C ILE A 153 -11.09 -5.00 3.89
N ALA A 154 -12.11 -5.88 3.95
CA ALA A 154 -12.09 -7.17 3.26
C ALA A 154 -12.03 -7.02 1.74
N THR A 155 -12.83 -6.11 1.17
CA THR A 155 -12.83 -5.83 -0.28
C THR A 155 -11.56 -5.13 -0.75
N ALA A 156 -10.96 -4.26 0.07
CA ALA A 156 -9.65 -3.68 -0.22
C ALA A 156 -8.55 -4.76 -0.26
N ALA A 157 -8.52 -5.66 0.72
CA ALA A 157 -7.57 -6.77 0.75
C ALA A 157 -7.76 -7.72 -0.45
N LEU A 158 -9.00 -8.05 -0.78
CA LEU A 158 -9.32 -8.88 -1.95
C LEU A 158 -8.86 -8.22 -3.26
N GLY A 159 -9.15 -6.93 -3.44
CA GLY A 159 -8.69 -6.18 -4.61
C GLY A 159 -7.18 -6.16 -4.74
N ALA A 160 -6.47 -5.97 -3.62
CA ALA A 160 -5.02 -6.02 -3.59
C ALA A 160 -4.48 -7.41 -4.00
N LEU A 161 -5.01 -8.49 -3.43
CA LEU A 161 -4.63 -9.86 -3.81
C LEU A 161 -4.87 -10.15 -5.29
N VAL A 162 -6.03 -9.77 -5.83
CA VAL A 162 -6.36 -9.99 -7.25
C VAL A 162 -5.41 -9.23 -8.16
N ALA A 163 -5.15 -7.95 -7.90
CA ALA A 163 -4.23 -7.16 -8.71
C ALA A 163 -2.80 -7.70 -8.63
N GLY A 164 -2.32 -8.05 -7.43
CA GLY A 164 -1.01 -8.66 -7.24
C GLY A 164 -0.86 -9.96 -8.03
N TRP A 165 -1.89 -10.82 -7.99
CA TRP A 165 -1.91 -12.06 -8.76
C TRP A 165 -1.78 -11.83 -10.27
N VAL A 166 -2.47 -10.81 -10.79
CA VAL A 166 -2.49 -10.50 -12.22
C VAL A 166 -1.21 -9.81 -12.68
N VAL A 167 -0.62 -8.93 -11.86
CA VAL A 167 0.44 -7.99 -12.29
C VAL A 167 1.85 -8.50 -11.97
N ALA A 168 2.07 -9.26 -10.89
CA ALA A 168 3.41 -9.70 -10.46
C ALA A 168 3.96 -10.87 -11.29
N ARG A 169 4.30 -10.61 -12.56
CA ARG A 169 4.79 -11.62 -13.50
C ARG A 169 6.31 -11.84 -13.49
N SER A 170 7.08 -10.96 -12.86
CA SER A 170 8.51 -11.15 -12.58
C SER A 170 8.86 -10.58 -11.20
N GLU A 171 10.07 -10.88 -10.73
CA GLU A 171 10.64 -10.39 -9.47
C GLU A 171 11.41 -9.07 -9.64
N LEU A 172 11.31 -8.43 -10.81
CA LEU A 172 11.87 -7.09 -10.99
C LEU A 172 11.19 -6.13 -10.00
N VAL A 173 11.98 -5.44 -9.19
CA VAL A 173 11.49 -4.53 -8.13
C VAL A 173 10.47 -3.51 -8.67
N GLY A 174 10.71 -3.00 -9.89
CA GLY A 174 9.75 -2.10 -10.55
C GLY A 174 8.38 -2.74 -10.81
N GLN A 175 8.35 -4.03 -11.17
CA GLN A 175 7.10 -4.76 -11.43
C GLN A 175 6.40 -5.16 -10.13
N THR A 176 7.13 -5.60 -9.10
CA THR A 176 6.53 -5.99 -7.81
C THR A 176 5.95 -4.78 -7.10
N LEU A 177 6.67 -3.65 -7.10
CA LEU A 177 6.17 -2.38 -6.61
C LEU A 177 4.95 -1.91 -7.42
N TRP A 178 4.98 -1.99 -8.74
CA TRP A 178 3.81 -1.64 -9.57
C TRP A 178 2.61 -2.56 -9.30
N ALA A 179 2.83 -3.85 -9.09
CA ALA A 179 1.77 -4.80 -8.73
C ALA A 179 1.12 -4.43 -7.38
N ALA A 180 1.94 -4.02 -6.41
CA ALA A 180 1.44 -3.52 -5.12
C ALA A 180 0.68 -2.20 -5.26
N ILE A 181 1.17 -1.26 -6.09
CA ILE A 181 0.46 0.00 -6.40
C ILE A 181 -0.89 -0.30 -7.04
N ALA A 182 -0.93 -1.18 -8.05
CA ALA A 182 -2.16 -1.63 -8.70
C ALA A 182 -3.11 -2.30 -7.69
N GLY A 183 -2.56 -3.03 -6.71
CA GLY A 183 -3.33 -3.57 -5.59
C GLY A 183 -3.93 -2.50 -4.68
N GLY A 184 -3.17 -1.45 -4.37
CA GLY A 184 -3.69 -0.27 -3.67
C GLY A 184 -4.84 0.41 -4.43
N VAL A 185 -4.67 0.60 -5.75
CA VAL A 185 -5.69 1.20 -6.62
C VAL A 185 -6.95 0.33 -6.65
N LEU A 186 -6.83 -0.95 -7.00
CA LEU A 186 -7.98 -1.84 -7.13
C LEU A 186 -8.66 -2.05 -5.78
N GLY A 187 -7.89 -2.19 -4.69
CA GLY A 187 -8.44 -2.27 -3.34
C GLY A 187 -9.24 -1.02 -2.95
N GLY A 188 -8.72 0.18 -3.26
CA GLY A 188 -9.44 1.43 -3.01
C GLY A 188 -10.74 1.55 -3.82
N VAL A 189 -10.72 1.14 -5.09
CA VAL A 189 -11.93 1.13 -5.95
C VAL A 189 -12.96 0.16 -5.39
N LEU A 190 -12.59 -1.11 -5.15
CA LEU A 190 -13.54 -2.13 -4.70
C LEU A 190 -14.15 -1.79 -3.34
N ALA A 191 -13.34 -1.28 -2.41
CA ALA A 191 -13.86 -0.86 -1.11
C ALA A 191 -14.89 0.28 -1.22
N ARG A 192 -14.62 1.27 -2.06
CA ARG A 192 -15.54 2.40 -2.26
C ARG A 192 -16.81 2.01 -3.01
N VAL A 193 -16.72 1.10 -3.98
CA VAL A 193 -17.90 0.56 -4.69
C VAL A 193 -18.75 -0.31 -3.77
N ALA A 194 -18.11 -1.18 -2.99
CA ALA A 194 -18.81 -2.08 -2.07
C ALA A 194 -19.43 -1.34 -0.88
N GLN A 195 -18.78 -0.27 -0.40
CA GLN A 195 -19.23 0.53 0.73
C GLN A 195 -18.99 2.02 0.43
N PRO A 196 -19.92 2.69 -0.26
CA PRO A 196 -19.80 4.12 -0.60
C PRO A 196 -19.49 5.01 0.60
N ASN A 197 -20.12 4.69 1.74
CA ASN A 197 -20.05 5.45 2.98
C ASN A 197 -18.89 5.03 3.91
N CYS A 198 -17.91 4.26 3.42
CA CYS A 198 -16.79 3.84 4.26
C CYS A 198 -15.81 4.98 4.50
N SER A 199 -15.29 5.05 5.74
CA SER A 199 -14.20 5.98 6.05
C SER A 199 -12.95 5.61 5.28
N ALA A 200 -12.26 6.60 4.70
CA ALA A 200 -10.98 6.40 4.01
C ALA A 200 -9.94 5.72 4.92
N ALA A 201 -10.02 5.98 6.23
CA ALA A 201 -9.17 5.37 7.24
C ALA A 201 -9.43 3.85 7.41
N ALA A 202 -10.66 3.37 7.16
CA ALA A 202 -10.93 1.93 7.17
C ALA A 202 -10.30 1.26 5.94
N THR A 203 -10.46 1.88 4.76
CA THR A 203 -9.86 1.38 3.51
C THR A 203 -8.34 1.23 3.62
N THR A 204 -7.65 2.19 4.27
CA THR A 204 -6.19 2.11 4.48
C THR A 204 -5.73 0.92 5.31
N ILE A 205 -6.61 0.22 6.03
CA ILE A 205 -6.23 -0.96 6.84
C ILE A 205 -6.25 -2.25 6.00
N GLY A 206 -7.03 -2.31 4.92
CA GLY A 206 -7.21 -3.54 4.15
C GLY A 206 -5.95 -4.02 3.40
N VAL A 207 -5.23 -3.11 2.75
CA VAL A 207 -4.06 -3.49 1.93
C VAL A 207 -2.85 -3.93 2.78
N PRO A 208 -2.54 -3.32 3.95
CA PRO A 208 -1.46 -3.78 4.82
C PRO A 208 -1.66 -5.21 5.36
N ILE A 209 -2.91 -5.67 5.49
CA ILE A 209 -3.19 -7.07 5.83
C ILE A 209 -2.59 -8.01 4.76
N VAL A 210 -2.62 -7.60 3.50
CA VAL A 210 -2.04 -8.37 2.38
C VAL A 210 -0.51 -8.42 2.47
N ALA A 211 0.16 -7.44 3.09
CA ALA A 211 1.60 -7.53 3.33
C ALA A 211 1.99 -8.75 4.19
N ALA A 212 1.12 -9.14 5.14
CA ALA A 212 1.31 -10.34 5.96
C ALA A 212 0.76 -11.61 5.30
N VAL A 213 -0.47 -11.53 4.77
CA VAL A 213 -1.22 -12.69 4.27
C VAL A 213 -0.81 -13.09 2.86
N GLY A 214 -0.37 -12.15 2.03
CA GLY A 214 -0.05 -12.38 0.63
C GLY A 214 1.03 -13.45 0.42
N ILE A 215 2.07 -13.45 1.26
CA ILE A 215 3.13 -14.45 1.17
C ILE A 215 2.67 -15.84 1.67
N LEU A 216 1.81 -15.89 2.69
CA LEU A 216 1.22 -17.14 3.19
C LEU A 216 0.28 -17.77 2.16
N VAL A 217 -0.55 -16.95 1.52
CA VAL A 217 -1.41 -17.38 0.41
C VAL A 217 -0.56 -17.83 -0.78
N GLY A 218 0.51 -17.09 -1.09
CA GLY A 218 1.44 -17.46 -2.15
C GLY A 218 2.12 -18.81 -1.91
N GLU A 219 2.57 -19.09 -0.69
CA GLU A 219 3.11 -20.38 -0.28
C GLU A 219 2.06 -21.48 -0.40
N ALA A 220 0.86 -21.29 0.17
CA ALA A 220 -0.22 -22.28 0.16
C ALA A 220 -0.68 -22.67 -1.26
N LEU A 221 -0.59 -21.74 -2.21
CA LEU A 221 -0.92 -21.97 -3.62
C LEU A 221 0.24 -22.53 -4.45
N THR A 222 1.46 -22.59 -3.89
CA THR A 222 2.61 -23.17 -4.57
C THR A 222 2.51 -24.69 -4.49
N THR A 223 2.08 -25.32 -5.57
CA THR A 223 1.96 -26.77 -5.68
C THR A 223 3.31 -27.42 -5.99
N GLY A 224 3.65 -28.55 -5.34
CA GLY A 224 4.69 -29.46 -5.87
C GLY A 224 6.00 -29.63 -5.07
N GLY A 225 6.04 -29.33 -3.76
CA GLY A 225 7.18 -29.71 -2.90
C GLY A 225 7.87 -28.53 -2.22
N ASN A 226 9.20 -28.60 -2.08
CA ASN A 226 10.02 -27.62 -1.38
C ASN A 226 9.96 -26.24 -2.06
N LEU A 227 9.56 -25.20 -1.32
CA LEU A 227 9.40 -23.84 -1.84
C LEU A 227 10.67 -23.28 -2.51
N ALA A 228 11.85 -23.63 -2.00
CA ALA A 228 13.12 -23.24 -2.60
C ALA A 228 13.28 -23.82 -4.02
N GLN A 229 12.83 -25.06 -4.24
CA GLN A 229 12.86 -25.70 -5.55
C GLN A 229 11.91 -25.00 -6.53
N ALA A 230 10.70 -24.64 -6.08
CA ALA A 230 9.75 -23.88 -6.90
C ALA A 230 10.31 -22.51 -7.33
N ILE A 231 11.05 -21.85 -6.43
CA ILE A 231 11.75 -20.59 -6.71
C ILE A 231 12.82 -20.78 -7.80
N TYR A 232 13.71 -21.76 -7.65
CA TYR A 232 14.73 -22.02 -8.68
C TYR A 232 14.14 -22.49 -10.01
N ALA A 233 12.98 -23.15 -10.00
CA ALA A 233 12.26 -23.54 -11.21
C ALA A 233 11.47 -22.39 -11.85
N GLY A 234 11.43 -21.20 -11.24
CA GLY A 234 10.60 -20.08 -11.70
C GLY A 234 9.09 -20.32 -11.58
N ALA A 235 8.68 -21.35 -10.83
CA ALA A 235 7.30 -21.79 -10.63
C ALA A 235 6.64 -21.12 -9.41
N THR A 236 7.14 -19.95 -8.99
CA THR A 236 6.58 -19.19 -7.86
C THR A 236 5.24 -18.60 -8.21
N THR A 237 4.32 -18.64 -7.25
CA THR A 237 3.05 -17.92 -7.40
C THR A 237 3.34 -16.41 -7.47
N PRO A 238 2.57 -15.64 -8.26
CA PRO A 238 2.78 -14.20 -8.40
C PRO A 238 2.82 -13.44 -7.06
N LEU A 239 2.02 -13.86 -6.08
CA LEU A 239 1.92 -13.18 -4.78
C LEU A 239 3.21 -13.29 -3.95
N MET A 240 3.96 -14.38 -4.08
CA MET A 240 5.24 -14.52 -3.37
C MET A 240 6.32 -13.58 -3.91
N ARG A 241 6.16 -13.05 -5.13
CA ARG A 241 7.15 -12.15 -5.73
C ARG A 241 7.08 -10.75 -5.15
N ILE A 242 5.94 -10.38 -4.56
CA ILE A 242 5.71 -9.07 -3.97
C ILE A 242 6.16 -9.12 -2.52
N MET A 243 7.18 -8.35 -2.17
CA MET A 243 7.68 -8.30 -0.80
C MET A 243 6.68 -7.58 0.12
N PRO A 244 6.65 -7.89 1.43
CA PRO A 244 5.76 -7.20 2.37
C PRO A 244 5.90 -5.68 2.32
N ILE A 245 7.11 -5.17 2.11
CA ILE A 245 7.38 -3.74 1.99
C ILE A 245 6.79 -3.11 0.73
N ASP A 246 6.76 -3.87 -0.38
CA ASP A 246 6.15 -3.42 -1.64
C ASP A 246 4.66 -3.18 -1.43
N TRP A 247 3.96 -4.10 -0.74
CA TRP A 247 2.53 -3.96 -0.40
C TRP A 247 2.24 -2.68 0.38
N ILE A 248 3.10 -2.32 1.33
CA ILE A 248 2.96 -1.12 2.14
C ILE A 248 3.14 0.14 1.29
N ALA A 249 4.22 0.21 0.48
CA ALA A 249 4.45 1.34 -0.42
C ALA A 249 3.32 1.46 -1.46
N GLY A 250 2.91 0.32 -2.04
CA GLY A 250 1.83 0.21 -3.00
C GLY A 250 0.48 0.64 -2.47
N MET A 251 0.16 0.31 -1.20
CA MET A 251 -1.01 0.87 -0.53
C MET A 251 -0.95 2.40 -0.52
N LEU A 252 0.13 2.98 0.03
CA LEU A 252 0.24 4.41 0.28
C LEU A 252 0.12 5.23 -1.02
N LEU A 253 0.65 4.68 -2.12
CA LEU A 253 0.61 5.29 -3.45
C LEU A 253 -0.72 5.04 -4.18
N GLY A 254 -1.18 3.80 -4.21
CA GLY A 254 -2.31 3.37 -5.04
C GLY A 254 -3.68 3.67 -4.44
N LEU A 255 -3.81 3.57 -3.12
CA LEU A 255 -5.10 3.68 -2.43
C LEU A 255 -5.77 5.06 -2.56
N PRO A 256 -5.06 6.20 -2.48
CA PRO A 256 -5.66 7.52 -2.75
C PRO A 256 -6.26 7.62 -4.16
N ILE A 257 -5.58 7.04 -5.16
CA ILE A 257 -6.07 6.99 -6.55
C ILE A 257 -7.33 6.12 -6.61
N GLY A 258 -7.26 4.92 -6.04
CA GLY A 258 -8.39 3.97 -6.03
C GLY A 258 -9.65 4.54 -5.37
N ILE A 259 -9.51 5.21 -4.23
CA ILE A 259 -10.63 5.87 -3.54
C ILE A 259 -11.24 6.95 -4.42
N SER A 260 -10.42 7.77 -5.08
CA SER A 260 -10.90 8.87 -5.93
C SER A 260 -11.69 8.34 -7.14
N TRP A 261 -11.22 7.28 -7.78
CA TRP A 261 -11.87 6.65 -8.92
C TRP A 261 -13.16 5.94 -8.50
N GLY A 262 -13.11 5.16 -7.42
CA GLY A 262 -14.29 4.51 -6.87
C GLY A 262 -15.40 5.51 -6.49
N GLY A 263 -15.03 6.68 -5.96
CA GLY A 263 -16.00 7.74 -5.65
C GLY A 263 -16.74 8.24 -6.89
N SER A 264 -16.00 8.54 -7.96
CA SER A 264 -16.58 9.00 -9.22
C SER A 264 -17.50 7.97 -9.90
N LEU A 265 -17.24 6.67 -9.72
CA LEU A 265 -18.10 5.59 -10.22
C LEU A 265 -19.44 5.56 -9.47
N VAL A 266 -19.41 5.78 -8.16
CA VAL A 266 -20.63 5.79 -7.33
C VAL A 266 -21.51 7.00 -7.66
N GLU A 267 -20.91 8.18 -7.82
CA GLU A 267 -21.65 9.43 -8.13
C GLU A 267 -22.44 9.35 -9.45
N ARG A 268 -21.90 8.69 -10.48
CA ARG A 268 -22.58 8.51 -11.78
C ARG A 268 -23.90 7.76 -11.66
N HIS A 269 -23.95 6.73 -10.82
CA HIS A 269 -25.16 5.92 -10.65
C HIS A 269 -26.30 6.69 -9.96
N VAL A 270 -25.99 7.69 -9.15
CA VAL A 270 -27.00 8.54 -8.48
C VAL A 270 -27.69 9.46 -9.49
N HIS A 271 -26.97 9.94 -10.51
CA HIS A 271 -27.51 10.83 -11.54
C HIS A 271 -28.31 10.10 -12.64
N GLU A 272 -28.05 8.82 -12.86
CA GLU A 272 -28.76 7.99 -13.87
C GLU A 272 -30.00 7.29 -13.32
N GLY A 273 -30.42 7.59 -12.08
CA GLY A 273 -31.61 7.00 -11.45
C GLY A 273 -32.90 7.21 -12.27
N PRO A 274 -33.79 6.19 -12.34
CA PRO A 274 -34.96 6.17 -13.20
C PRO A 274 -36.05 7.10 -12.65
N GLY A 275 -35.99 8.39 -12.96
CA GLY A 275 -37.03 9.29 -12.44
C GLY A 275 -36.93 10.77 -12.71
N LYS A 276 -35.96 11.26 -13.49
CA LYS A 276 -36.12 12.58 -14.11
C LYS A 276 -36.66 12.37 -15.52
N PRO A 277 -37.99 12.44 -15.76
CA PRO A 277 -38.50 12.48 -17.12
C PRO A 277 -37.75 13.59 -17.85
N ALA A 278 -37.06 13.21 -18.92
CA ALA A 278 -36.43 14.16 -19.83
C ALA A 278 -37.49 15.21 -20.19
N GLY A 279 -37.15 16.47 -19.91
CA GLY A 279 -38.01 17.65 -19.97
C GLY A 279 -39.38 17.47 -20.63
N ILE A 280 -40.43 17.67 -19.84
CA ILE A 280 -41.52 18.50 -20.36
C ILE A 280 -40.87 19.85 -20.63
N ALA A 281 -40.53 20.11 -21.89
CA ALA A 281 -40.12 21.42 -22.34
C ALA A 281 -41.22 22.40 -21.91
N SER A 282 -40.91 23.35 -21.03
CA SER A 282 -41.84 24.42 -20.69
C SER A 282 -42.22 25.16 -21.97
N PRO A 283 -43.48 25.09 -22.43
CA PRO A 283 -43.94 25.92 -23.52
C PRO A 283 -44.20 27.31 -22.95
N GLY A 284 -43.36 28.27 -23.33
CA GLY A 284 -43.65 29.70 -23.40
C GLY A 284 -44.26 30.40 -22.17
N ALA A 285 -43.49 31.35 -21.62
CA ALA A 285 -44.02 32.64 -21.18
C ALA A 285 -42.89 33.67 -21.27
#